data_AF-A0A699JTL2-F1
#
_entry.id   AF-A0A699JTL2-F1
#
_cell.length_a   1.000
_cell.length_b   1.000
_cell.length_c   1.000
_cell.angle_alpha   90.00
_cell.angle_beta   90.00
_cell.angle_gamma   90.00
#
_symmetry.space_group_name_H-M   'P 1'
#
loop_
_entity.id
_entity.type
_entity.pdbx_description
1 polymer ?
#
loop_
_entity_poly.entity_id
_entity_poly.type
_entity_poly.pdbx_seq_one_letter_code
_entity_poly.pdbx_strand_id
1 'polypeptide(L)'
;MQLVPVEEVYVEALQVKHLIIDWEIHKEGKRENWKIIRLGGHTTVYQFFVDMLKQMDRKDLNQLWSLVKETLSIRQALSDKEKELWVELKRLFEPNIEDQLWTHTQALMYDLLEWKLYDTCGVHHIFTRD
;
A
#
# COMPACT_ATOMS: atom_id res chain seq x y z
N MET A 1 32.64 -1.97 -28.73
CA MET A 1 32.02 -1.22 -27.63
C MET A 1 30.67 -0.74 -28.11
N GLN A 2 29.58 -1.23 -27.51
CA GLN A 2 28.22 -0.84 -27.86
C GLN A 2 27.82 0.27 -26.88
N LEU A 3 27.58 1.47 -27.38
CA LEU A 3 27.15 2.60 -26.56
C LEU A 3 25.63 2.50 -26.42
N VAL A 4 25.16 2.09 -25.25
CA VAL A 4 23.75 2.14 -24.88
C VAL A 4 23.39 3.61 -24.63
N PRO A 5 22.29 4.14 -25.20
CA PRO A 5 21.85 5.50 -24.91
C PRO A 5 21.59 5.67 -23.40
N VAL A 6 22.14 6.71 -22.80
CA VAL A 6 21.91 7.03 -21.38
C VAL A 6 20.41 7.19 -21.07
N GLU A 7 19.61 7.57 -22.07
CA GLU A 7 18.16 7.69 -21.98
C GLU A 7 17.48 6.33 -21.72
N GLU A 8 17.91 5.22 -22.34
CA GLU A 8 17.35 3.89 -22.07
C GLU A 8 17.72 3.41 -20.65
N VAL A 9 18.95 3.68 -20.21
CA VAL A 9 19.41 3.35 -18.84
C VAL A 9 18.66 4.15 -17.78
N TYR A 10 18.30 5.41 -18.06
CA TYR A 10 17.54 6.27 -17.14
C TYR A 10 16.04 5.92 -17.13
N VAL A 11 15.45 5.55 -18.26
CA VAL A 11 14.03 5.17 -18.35
C VAL A 11 13.77 3.84 -17.65
N GLU A 12 14.70 2.89 -17.70
CA GLU A 12 14.60 1.62 -16.98
C GLU A 12 14.93 1.77 -15.48
N ALA A 13 15.84 2.68 -15.10
CA ALA A 13 16.09 3.01 -13.68
C ALA A 13 14.98 3.89 -13.04
N LEU A 14 14.12 4.50 -13.87
CA LEU A 14 12.95 5.31 -13.48
C LEU A 14 11.64 4.52 -13.35
N GLN A 15 11.67 3.18 -13.31
CA GLN A 15 10.69 2.40 -12.51
C GLN A 15 10.88 2.66 -11.00
N VAL A 16 11.21 3.91 -10.65
CA VAL A 16 11.40 4.41 -9.31
C VAL A 16 10.11 4.11 -8.58
N LYS A 17 10.26 3.25 -7.60
CA LYS A 17 9.35 3.12 -6.49
C LYS A 17 9.19 4.51 -5.85
N HIS A 18 8.19 5.26 -6.30
CA HIS A 18 8.00 6.64 -5.86
C HIS A 18 7.60 6.62 -4.40
N LEU A 19 8.45 7.17 -3.54
CA LEU A 19 8.25 7.29 -2.10
C LEU A 19 6.88 7.94 -1.85
N ILE A 20 6.09 7.36 -0.94
CA ILE A 20 4.87 8.01 -0.47
C ILE A 20 5.31 9.12 0.46
N ILE A 21 4.91 10.35 0.13
CA ILE A 21 5.29 11.53 0.89
C ILE A 21 4.14 12.06 1.72
N ASP A 22 2.90 11.80 1.30
CA ASP A 22 1.71 12.29 1.99
C ASP A 22 0.46 11.49 1.60
N TRP A 23 -0.61 11.70 2.34
CA TRP A 23 -1.93 11.14 2.07
C TRP A 23 -3.01 12.14 2.50
N GLU A 24 -4.11 12.20 1.74
CA GLU A 24 -5.22 13.10 2.04
C GLU A 24 -6.57 12.45 1.75
N ILE A 25 -7.64 13.05 2.28
CA ILE A 25 -9.01 12.68 1.91
C ILE A 25 -9.44 13.52 0.71
N HIS A 26 -9.63 12.87 -0.43
CA HIS A 26 -10.16 13.48 -1.64
C HIS A 26 -11.68 13.34 -1.68
N LYS A 27 -12.41 14.45 -1.83
CA LYS A 27 -13.87 14.46 -1.91
C LYS A 27 -14.35 14.65 -3.35
N GLU A 28 -15.14 13.71 -3.83
CA GLU A 28 -15.82 13.79 -5.13
C GLU A 28 -17.34 13.72 -4.91
N GLY A 29 -17.98 14.89 -4.93
CA GLY A 29 -19.38 15.02 -4.54
C GLY A 29 -19.61 14.62 -3.08
N LYS A 30 -20.38 13.55 -2.86
CA LYS A 30 -20.63 12.97 -1.52
C LYS A 30 -19.67 11.84 -1.14
N ARG A 31 -18.77 11.44 -2.04
CA ARG A 31 -17.83 10.33 -1.82
C ARG A 31 -16.52 10.87 -1.28
N GLU A 32 -15.97 10.16 -0.30
CA GLU A 32 -14.65 10.41 0.26
C GLU A 32 -13.73 9.25 -0.11
N ASN A 33 -12.57 9.58 -0.67
CA ASN A 33 -11.55 8.63 -1.14
C ASN A 33 -10.22 8.92 -0.46
N TRP A 34 -9.37 7.91 -0.35
CA TRP A 34 -7.97 8.13 0.05
C TRP A 34 -7.16 8.51 -1.17
N LYS A 35 -6.47 9.64 -1.11
CA LYS A 35 -5.52 10.05 -2.14
C LYS A 35 -4.11 9.90 -1.58
N ILE A 36 -3.34 9.03 -2.21
CA ILE A 36 -1.94 8.76 -1.88
C ILE A 36 -1.07 9.65 -2.75
N ILE A 37 -0.20 10.45 -2.13
CA ILE A 37 0.67 11.40 -2.80
C ILE A 37 2.08 10.85 -2.75
N ARG A 38 2.68 10.73 -3.93
CA ARG A 38 4.04 10.20 -4.11
C ARG A 38 4.98 11.32 -4.56
N LEU A 39 6.26 11.14 -4.25
CA LEU A 39 7.34 12.01 -4.71
C LEU A 39 7.27 12.17 -6.24
N GLY A 40 7.55 13.36 -6.75
CA GLY A 40 7.41 13.68 -8.18
C GLY A 40 6.00 14.13 -8.59
N GLY A 41 5.07 14.27 -7.64
CA GLY A 41 3.73 14.81 -7.89
C GLY A 41 2.72 13.78 -8.39
N HIS A 42 3.10 12.50 -8.45
CA HIS A 42 2.19 11.42 -8.78
C HIS A 42 1.18 11.19 -7.66
N THR A 43 -0.10 11.04 -8.02
CA THR A 43 -1.15 10.75 -7.04
C THR A 43 -2.03 9.62 -7.52
N THR A 44 -2.48 8.78 -6.59
CA THR A 44 -3.45 7.71 -6.85
C THR A 44 -4.58 7.80 -5.84
N VAL A 45 -5.81 7.61 -6.31
CA VAL A 45 -7.02 7.73 -5.48
C VAL A 45 -7.67 6.34 -5.34
N TYR A 46 -8.00 5.98 -4.10
CA TYR A 46 -8.59 4.69 -3.75
C TYR A 46 -9.89 4.89 -2.98
N GLN A 47 -10.95 4.25 -3.46
CA GLN A 47 -12.22 4.20 -2.75
C GLN A 47 -12.23 3.08 -1.70
N PHE A 48 -11.63 1.93 -2.03
CA PHE A 48 -11.61 0.71 -1.25
C PHE A 48 -10.19 0.27 -0.90
N PHE A 49 -10.02 -0.32 0.28
CA PHE A 49 -8.70 -0.72 0.79
C PHE A 49 -8.10 -1.87 -0.03
N VAL A 50 -8.95 -2.78 -0.53
CA VAL A 50 -8.54 -3.88 -1.41
C VAL A 50 -7.87 -3.39 -2.70
N ASP A 51 -8.30 -2.26 -3.25
CA ASP A 51 -7.69 -1.70 -4.47
C ASP A 51 -6.28 -1.19 -4.18
N MET A 52 -6.08 -0.64 -2.98
CA MET A 52 -4.77 -0.22 -2.49
C MET A 52 -3.82 -1.41 -2.34
N LEU A 53 -4.30 -2.52 -1.76
CA LEU A 53 -3.52 -3.76 -1.61
C LEU A 53 -3.12 -4.38 -2.95
N LYS A 54 -3.97 -4.28 -3.98
CA LYS A 54 -3.67 -4.80 -5.31
C LYS A 54 -2.59 -3.99 -6.05
N GLN A 55 -2.45 -2.70 -5.73
CA GLN A 55 -1.57 -1.78 -6.46
C GLN A 55 -0.30 -1.40 -5.71
N MET A 56 -0.27 -1.58 -4.39
CA MET A 56 0.86 -1.20 -3.54
C MET A 56 1.60 -2.43 -3.06
N ASP A 57 2.92 -2.41 -3.21
CA ASP A 57 3.76 -3.42 -2.58
C ASP A 57 3.94 -3.16 -1.07
N ARG A 58 4.55 -4.12 -0.38
CA ARG A 58 4.72 -4.07 1.07
C ARG A 58 5.52 -2.85 1.55
N LYS A 59 6.52 -2.39 0.81
CA LYS A 59 7.34 -1.23 1.23
C LYS A 59 6.52 0.06 1.12
N ASP A 60 5.65 0.15 0.12
CA ASP A 60 4.72 1.26 -0.02
C ASP A 60 3.68 1.25 1.13
N LEU A 61 3.11 0.09 1.45
CA LEU A 61 2.18 -0.05 2.58
C LEU A 61 2.85 0.27 3.94
N ASN A 62 4.13 -0.12 4.13
CA ASN A 62 4.89 0.23 5.33
C ASN A 62 5.08 1.75 5.46
N GLN A 63 5.39 2.45 4.37
CA GLN A 63 5.54 3.90 4.37
C GLN A 63 4.23 4.59 4.70
N LEU A 64 3.15 4.17 4.04
CA LEU A 64 1.82 4.70 4.31
C LEU A 64 1.42 4.48 5.77
N TRP A 65 1.69 3.29 6.33
CA TRP A 65 1.43 3.01 7.73
C TRP A 65 2.18 3.95 8.67
N SER A 66 3.47 4.20 8.42
CA SER A 66 4.25 5.16 9.23
C SER A 66 3.63 6.55 9.20
N LEU A 67 3.29 7.05 8.00
CA LEU A 67 2.71 8.38 7.82
C LEU A 67 1.36 8.53 8.52
N VAL A 68 0.46 7.56 8.33
CA VAL A 68 -0.87 7.58 8.96
C VAL A 68 -0.74 7.49 10.47
N LYS A 69 0.16 6.63 10.97
CA LYS A 69 0.41 6.47 12.40
C LYS A 69 0.97 7.71 13.05
N GLU A 70 1.98 8.34 12.47
CA GLU A 70 2.53 9.60 12.99
C GLU A 70 1.46 10.69 12.99
N THR A 71 0.74 10.87 11.89
CA THR A 71 -0.29 11.90 11.74
C THR A 71 -1.42 11.75 12.76
N LEU A 72 -1.97 10.53 12.89
CA LEU A 72 -3.12 10.27 13.76
C LEU A 72 -2.74 10.01 15.23
N SER A 73 -1.45 9.87 15.52
CA SER A 73 -0.94 9.91 16.91
C SER A 73 -0.80 11.35 17.41
N ILE A 74 -0.55 12.32 16.52
CA ILE A 74 -0.41 13.75 16.87
C ILE A 74 -1.78 14.43 16.95
N ARG A 75 -2.70 14.12 16.02
CA ARG A 75 -4.06 14.68 16.01
C ARG A 75 -5.12 13.60 15.89
N GLN A 76 -6.34 13.92 16.34
CA GLN A 76 -7.48 13.04 16.07
C GLN A 76 -7.86 13.04 14.58
N ALA A 77 -8.39 11.91 14.12
CA ALA A 77 -9.00 11.79 12.80
C ALA A 77 -10.19 12.76 12.68
N LEU A 78 -10.23 13.50 11.57
CA LEU A 78 -11.20 14.55 11.26
C LEU A 78 -12.38 14.03 10.43
N SER A 79 -12.28 12.83 9.86
CA SER A 79 -13.35 12.18 9.12
C SER A 79 -13.44 10.69 9.44
N ASP A 80 -14.60 10.10 9.15
CA ASP A 80 -14.75 8.64 9.24
C ASP A 80 -13.88 7.92 8.21
N LYS A 81 -13.58 8.55 7.07
CA LYS A 81 -12.68 8.00 6.06
C LYS A 81 -11.23 7.91 6.54
N GLU A 82 -10.76 8.87 7.35
CA GLU A 82 -9.45 8.78 8.02
C GLU A 82 -9.44 7.66 9.07
N LYS A 83 -10.52 7.50 9.84
CA LYS A 83 -10.64 6.41 10.83
C LYS A 83 -10.65 5.04 10.16
N GLU A 84 -11.34 4.91 9.02
CA GLU A 84 -11.38 3.69 8.23
C GLU A 84 -9.96 3.30 7.78
N LEU A 85 -9.16 4.24 7.24
CA LEU A 85 -7.78 3.98 6.84
C LEU A 85 -6.92 3.49 8.01
N TRP A 86 -7.04 4.15 9.16
CA TRP A 86 -6.34 3.77 10.38
C TRP A 86 -6.65 2.35 10.82
N VAL A 87 -7.94 1.99 10.84
CA VAL A 87 -8.38 0.65 11.26
C VAL A 87 -7.87 -0.42 10.29
N GLU A 88 -7.98 -0.20 8.98
CA GLU A 88 -7.52 -1.16 7.97
C GLU A 88 -5.99 -1.37 8.01
N LEU A 89 -5.21 -0.29 8.10
CA LEU A 89 -3.75 -0.40 8.24
C LEU A 89 -3.34 -1.00 9.59
N LYS A 90 -4.01 -0.63 10.68
CA LYS A 90 -3.73 -1.20 12.00
C LYS A 90 -4.02 -2.69 12.03
N ARG A 91 -5.11 -3.15 11.40
CA ARG A 91 -5.39 -4.58 11.21
C ARG A 91 -4.25 -5.26 10.45
N LEU A 92 -3.76 -4.64 9.38
CA LEU A 92 -2.67 -5.18 8.56
C LEU A 92 -1.34 -5.32 9.33
N PHE A 93 -0.99 -4.36 10.19
CA PHE A 93 0.33 -4.26 10.82
C PHE A 93 0.40 -4.66 12.30
N GLU A 94 -0.69 -4.48 13.04
CA GLU A 94 -0.80 -4.77 14.48
C GLU A 94 -1.99 -5.71 14.71
N PRO A 95 -1.92 -6.96 14.21
CA PRO A 95 -3.04 -7.88 14.26
C PRO A 95 -3.43 -8.20 15.70
N ASN A 96 -4.69 -7.94 16.05
CA ASN A 96 -5.24 -8.28 17.36
C ASN A 96 -5.85 -9.69 17.29
N ILE A 97 -5.24 -10.63 18.02
CA ILE A 97 -5.69 -12.03 18.09
C ILE A 97 -7.10 -12.15 18.69
N GLU A 98 -7.55 -11.15 19.45
CA GLU A 98 -8.89 -11.11 20.07
C GLU A 98 -9.98 -10.50 19.16
N ASP A 99 -9.61 -9.89 18.02
CA ASP A 99 -10.58 -9.31 17.09
C ASP A 99 -11.18 -10.41 16.19
N GLN A 100 -12.46 -10.77 16.36
CA GLN A 100 -13.10 -11.80 15.53
C GLN A 100 -13.27 -11.39 14.05
N LEU A 101 -13.20 -10.10 13.71
CA LEU A 101 -13.10 -9.68 12.31
C LEU A 101 -11.72 -10.01 11.73
N TRP A 102 -10.67 -10.04 12.57
CA TRP A 102 -9.32 -10.38 12.13
C TRP A 102 -9.23 -11.79 11.58
N THR A 103 -9.95 -12.78 12.11
CA THR A 103 -9.92 -14.16 11.58
C THR A 103 -10.55 -14.28 10.19
N HIS A 104 -11.59 -13.48 9.88
CA HIS A 104 -12.22 -13.44 8.56
C HIS A 104 -11.39 -12.66 7.54
N THR A 105 -10.85 -11.51 7.95
CA THR A 105 -9.90 -10.73 7.14
C THR A 105 -8.61 -11.51 6.93
N GLN A 106 -8.18 -12.31 7.90
CA GLN A 106 -7.08 -13.25 7.76
C GLN A 106 -7.30 -14.22 6.61
N ALA A 107 -8.49 -14.77 6.40
CA ALA A 107 -8.72 -15.72 5.29
C ALA A 107 -8.54 -15.05 3.90
N LEU A 108 -9.05 -13.83 3.73
CA LEU A 108 -8.82 -13.01 2.52
C LEU A 108 -7.36 -12.57 2.40
N MET A 109 -6.76 -12.21 3.53
CA MET A 109 -5.34 -11.90 3.61
C MET A 109 -4.48 -13.13 3.40
N TYR A 110 -4.92 -14.36 3.74
CA TYR A 110 -4.24 -15.67 3.63
C TYR A 110 -4.05 -16.04 2.16
N ASP A 111 -5.06 -15.76 1.33
CA ASP A 111 -4.97 -15.80 -0.13
C ASP A 111 -3.96 -14.75 -0.67
N LEU A 112 -3.90 -13.57 -0.05
CA LEU A 112 -2.85 -12.55 -0.27
C LEU A 112 -1.53 -12.80 0.51
N LEU A 113 -1.44 -13.79 1.40
CA LEU A 113 -0.34 -14.08 2.36
C LEU A 113 0.46 -15.30 1.90
N GLU A 114 0.12 -15.92 0.76
CA GLU A 114 1.12 -16.60 -0.08
C GLU A 114 2.35 -15.69 -0.31
N TRP A 115 2.19 -14.37 -0.21
CA TRP A 115 3.26 -13.38 -0.16
C TRP A 115 4.29 -13.59 0.96
N LYS A 116 4.00 -14.40 1.99
CA LYS A 116 4.92 -14.63 3.11
C LYS A 116 5.81 -15.87 2.97
N LEU A 117 5.58 -16.74 1.98
CA LEU A 117 6.37 -17.96 1.82
C LEU A 117 7.45 -17.89 0.73
N TYR A 118 7.41 -16.89 -0.17
CA TYR A 118 8.38 -16.74 -1.26
C TYR A 118 9.61 -15.86 -0.95
N ASP A 119 9.70 -15.27 0.24
CA ASP A 119 10.82 -14.38 0.60
C ASP A 119 11.96 -15.08 1.37
N THR A 120 11.89 -16.41 1.59
CA THR A 120 12.97 -17.17 2.25
C THR A 120 14.01 -17.74 1.31
N CYS A 121 13.82 -17.65 -0.01
CA CYS A 121 14.83 -17.99 -1.00
C CYS A 121 14.66 -17.00 -2.14
N GLY A 122 15.61 -16.09 -2.36
CA GLY A 122 15.57 -15.07 -3.41
C GLY A 122 15.58 -15.63 -4.84
N VAL A 123 14.57 -16.43 -5.19
CA VAL A 123 14.31 -17.05 -6.48
C VAL A 123 12.82 -16.93 -6.74
N HIS A 124 12.46 -16.17 -7.76
CA HIS A 124 11.07 -16.10 -8.24
C HIS A 124 10.76 -17.33 -9.09
N HIS A 125 9.90 -18.22 -8.60
CA HIS A 125 9.29 -19.28 -9.43
C HIS A 125 7.95 -18.79 -9.95
N ILE A 126 7.79 -18.77 -11.28
CA ILE A 126 6.51 -18.58 -11.95
C ILE A 126 5.87 -19.96 -12.10
N PHE A 127 4.72 -20.19 -11.45
CA PHE A 127 3.86 -21.32 -11.77
C PHE A 127 2.74 -20.84 -12.70
N THR A 128 2.65 -21.44 -13.87
CA THR A 128 1.42 -21.45 -14.66
C THR A 128 0.54 -22.58 -14.10
N ARG A 129 -0.66 -22.23 -13.61
CA ARG A 129 -1.69 -23.23 -13.33
C ARG A 129 -2.28 -23.68 -14.67
N ASP A 130 -2.23 -24.99 -14.93
CA ASP A 130 -3.13 -25.66 -15.88
C ASP A 130 -4.56 -25.71 -15.30
#